data_AF-A0A1Q9RVD1-F1
#
_entry.id   AF-A0A1Q9RVD1-F1
#
_cell.length_a   1.000
_cell.length_b   1.000
_cell.length_c   1.000
_cell.angle_alpha   90.00
_cell.angle_beta   90.00
_cell.angle_gamma   90.00
#
_symmetry.space_group_name_H-M   'P 1'
#
loop_
_entity.id
_entity.type
_entity.pdbx_description
1 polymer ?
#
loop_
_entity_poly.entity_id
_entity_poly.type
_entity_poly.pdbx_seq_one_letter_code
_entity_poly.pdbx_strand_id
1 'polypeptide(L)'
;MTTVREVTDEFLLAIAGIAATLVGTFIVAVFFYLDSALHRSRGAAGSTPDQYMRAGTRWVLIAYSLPLIVALALVGAEPVWAVVAFFVFAAVLVAATVDTTRRIVRWGATRKSSALTANEILTSLAVVALAVLPWLLGGWVPSRADFVPSLLLALAIGFTSTATVIMSVFDAEEMSAPAPEPAAPSRGSATRRRRRP
;
A
#
# COMPACT_ATOMS: atom_id res chain seq x y z
N MET A 1 9.75 1.95 37.57
CA MET A 1 10.13 0.53 37.38
C MET A 1 9.35 0.01 36.19
N THR A 2 9.92 0.10 35.00
CA THR A 2 9.40 -0.53 33.78
C THR A 2 9.86 -1.99 33.81
N THR A 3 8.92 -2.92 33.94
CA THR A 3 9.16 -4.34 33.72
C THR A 3 9.70 -4.49 32.31
N VAL A 4 10.98 -4.85 32.16
CA VAL A 4 11.56 -5.19 30.86
C VAL A 4 10.82 -6.43 30.39
N ARG A 5 9.88 -6.26 29.45
CA ARG A 5 9.16 -7.37 28.85
C ARG A 5 10.16 -8.08 27.94
N GLU A 6 10.72 -9.18 28.40
CA GLU A 6 11.60 -10.00 27.57
C GLU A 6 10.82 -10.42 26.31
N VAL A 7 11.41 -10.11 25.15
CA VAL A 7 10.89 -10.52 23.85
C VAL A 7 11.56 -11.83 23.50
N THR A 8 10.75 -12.88 23.36
CA THR A 8 11.24 -14.22 23.03
C THR A 8 11.48 -14.37 21.54
N ASP A 9 12.35 -15.31 21.18
CA ASP A 9 12.66 -15.61 19.78
C ASP A 9 11.40 -16.14 19.06
N GLU A 10 10.53 -16.91 19.74
CA GLU A 10 9.26 -17.38 19.16
C GLU A 10 8.34 -16.24 18.76
N PHE A 11 8.29 -15.16 19.54
CA PHE A 11 7.47 -14.00 19.22
C PHE A 11 7.99 -13.27 17.98
N LEU A 12 9.31 -13.09 17.86
CA LEU A 12 9.93 -12.49 16.68
C LEU A 12 9.77 -13.38 15.44
N LEU A 13 9.92 -14.69 15.59
CA LEU A 13 9.65 -15.64 14.51
C LEU A 13 8.18 -15.64 14.09
N ALA A 14 7.24 -15.44 15.02
CA ALA A 14 5.83 -15.26 14.67
C ALA A 14 5.58 -13.99 13.86
N ILE A 15 6.22 -12.86 14.23
CA ILE A 15 6.18 -11.61 13.43
C ILE A 15 6.74 -11.88 12.03
N ALA A 16 7.89 -12.53 11.92
CA ALA A 16 8.49 -12.88 10.64
C ALA A 16 7.56 -13.77 9.80
N GLY A 17 6.92 -14.77 10.42
CA GLY A 17 5.98 -15.67 9.74
C GLY A 17 4.73 -14.94 9.22
N ILE A 18 4.17 -14.03 10.02
CA ILE A 18 3.05 -13.17 9.59
C ILE A 18 3.49 -12.30 8.41
N ALA A 19 4.64 -11.63 8.53
CA ALA A 19 5.19 -10.79 7.47
C ALA A 19 5.44 -11.58 6.18
N ALA A 20 6.06 -12.77 6.27
CA ALA A 20 6.30 -13.65 5.13
C ALA A 20 5.00 -14.08 4.45
N THR A 21 3.95 -14.39 5.23
CA THR A 21 2.63 -14.75 4.70
C THR A 21 1.98 -13.58 3.98
N LEU A 22 2.04 -12.37 4.56
CA LEU A 22 1.54 -11.15 3.93
C LEU A 22 2.31 -10.79 2.65
N VAL A 23 3.65 -10.90 2.66
CA VAL A 23 4.47 -10.72 1.46
C VAL A 23 4.07 -11.74 0.38
N GLY A 24 3.98 -13.03 0.73
CA GLY A 24 3.65 -14.09 -0.23
C GLY A 24 2.27 -13.91 -0.84
N THR A 25 1.25 -13.68 -0.01
CA THR A 25 -0.13 -13.42 -0.49
C THR A 25 -0.22 -12.14 -1.32
N PHE A 26 0.49 -11.09 -0.94
CA PHE A 26 0.52 -9.85 -1.71
C PHE A 26 1.21 -10.03 -3.07
N ILE A 27 2.32 -10.76 -3.12
CA ILE A 27 2.99 -11.11 -4.38
C ILE A 27 2.02 -11.87 -5.29
N VAL A 28 1.33 -12.88 -4.78
CA VAL A 28 0.32 -13.64 -5.55
C VAL A 28 -0.78 -12.72 -6.08
N ALA A 29 -1.33 -11.82 -5.24
CA ALA A 29 -2.34 -10.87 -5.67
C ALA A 29 -1.84 -9.93 -6.78
N VAL A 30 -0.60 -9.43 -6.67
CA VAL A 30 0.04 -8.60 -7.69
C VAL A 30 0.24 -9.37 -8.99
N PHE A 31 0.64 -10.64 -8.94
CA PHE A 31 0.77 -11.49 -10.14
C PHE A 31 -0.58 -11.65 -10.84
N PHE A 32 -1.64 -11.98 -10.12
CA PHE A 32 -2.99 -12.09 -10.69
C PHE A 32 -3.49 -10.77 -11.26
N TYR A 33 -3.21 -9.65 -10.59
CA TYR A 33 -3.53 -8.33 -11.12
C TYR A 33 -2.80 -8.06 -12.43
N LEU A 34 -1.49 -8.28 -12.49
CA LEU A 34 -0.69 -8.05 -13.68
C LEU A 34 -1.14 -8.96 -14.83
N ASP A 35 -1.43 -10.23 -14.55
CA ASP A 35 -1.95 -11.16 -15.55
C ASP A 35 -3.32 -10.71 -16.08
N SER A 36 -4.24 -10.31 -15.20
CA SER A 36 -5.56 -9.77 -15.58
C SER A 36 -5.44 -8.47 -16.38
N ALA A 37 -4.52 -7.59 -16.00
CA ALA A 37 -4.24 -6.34 -16.69
C ALA A 37 -3.64 -6.59 -18.08
N LEU A 38 -2.75 -7.58 -18.24
CA LEU A 38 -2.21 -7.97 -19.53
C LEU A 38 -3.31 -8.45 -20.49
N HIS A 39 -4.28 -9.23 -20.00
CA HIS A 39 -5.46 -9.63 -20.78
C HIS A 39 -6.33 -8.43 -21.20
N ARG A 40 -6.44 -7.40 -20.35
CA ARG A 40 -7.17 -6.15 -20.61
C ARG A 40 -6.39 -5.19 -21.54
N SER A 41 -5.06 -5.24 -21.51
CA SER A 41 -4.14 -4.30 -22.19
C SER A 41 -3.92 -4.55 -23.68
N ARG A 42 -4.60 -5.54 -24.29
CA ARG A 42 -4.68 -5.64 -25.76
C ARG A 42 -5.32 -4.39 -26.42
N GLY A 43 -5.76 -3.38 -25.66
CA GLY A 43 -6.25 -2.09 -26.18
C GLY A 43 -5.76 -0.79 -25.54
N ALA A 44 -5.06 -0.77 -24.39
CA ALA A 44 -4.71 0.50 -23.71
C ALA A 44 -3.56 0.36 -22.69
N ALA A 45 -2.30 0.37 -23.14
CA ALA A 45 -1.14 0.42 -22.25
C ALA A 45 -0.70 1.88 -22.01
N GLY A 46 -0.62 2.33 -20.75
CA GLY A 46 0.00 3.62 -20.38
C GLY A 46 -0.86 4.61 -19.60
N SER A 47 -1.95 4.18 -18.96
CA SER A 47 -2.81 5.09 -18.19
C SER A 47 -2.25 5.38 -16.78
N THR A 48 -2.49 6.58 -16.24
CA THR A 48 -2.07 7.04 -14.89
C THR A 48 -2.33 6.04 -13.74
N PRO A 49 -3.41 5.22 -13.74
CA PRO A 49 -3.63 4.16 -12.76
C PRO A 49 -2.48 3.14 -12.64
N ASP A 50 -1.84 2.76 -13.75
CA ASP A 50 -0.78 1.73 -13.77
C ASP A 50 0.46 2.16 -12.97
N GLN A 51 0.79 3.46 -13.00
CA GLN A 51 1.99 3.97 -12.34
C GLN A 51 1.77 4.17 -10.83
N TYR A 52 0.57 4.54 -10.41
CA TYR A 52 0.21 4.60 -8.99
C TYR A 52 0.23 3.21 -8.37
N MET A 53 -0.31 2.21 -9.06
CA MET A 53 -0.31 0.84 -8.57
C MET A 53 1.09 0.26 -8.42
N ARG A 54 1.98 0.49 -9.40
CA ARG A 54 3.39 0.08 -9.30
C ARG A 54 4.11 0.71 -8.11
N ALA A 55 3.86 2.00 -7.84
CA ALA A 55 4.44 2.68 -6.69
C ALA A 55 3.89 2.12 -5.36
N GLY A 56 2.57 1.95 -5.25
CA GLY A 56 1.92 1.35 -4.08
C GLY A 56 2.37 -0.09 -3.81
N THR A 57 2.48 -0.92 -4.85
CA THR A 57 3.00 -2.29 -4.75
C THR A 57 4.43 -2.32 -4.22
N ARG A 58 5.32 -1.48 -4.77
CA ARG A 58 6.70 -1.39 -4.28
C ARG A 58 6.74 -0.97 -2.81
N TRP A 59 5.94 0.03 -2.45
CA TRP A 59 5.86 0.53 -1.08
C TRP A 59 5.39 -0.56 -0.10
N VAL A 60 4.31 -1.26 -0.41
CA VAL A 60 3.76 -2.35 0.43
C VAL A 60 4.76 -3.50 0.59
N LEU A 61 5.45 -3.89 -0.48
CA LEU A 61 6.50 -4.90 -0.41
C LEU A 61 7.63 -4.50 0.55
N ILE A 62 8.08 -3.23 0.50
CA ILE A 62 9.09 -2.72 1.43
C ILE A 62 8.55 -2.73 2.86
N ALA A 63 7.31 -2.26 3.07
CA ALA A 63 6.68 -2.16 4.38
C ALA A 63 6.57 -3.53 5.08
N TYR A 64 6.24 -4.60 4.35
CA TYR A 64 6.21 -5.97 4.91
C TYR A 64 7.59 -6.65 4.95
N SER A 65 8.53 -6.25 4.09
CA SER A 65 9.90 -6.78 4.15
C SER A 65 10.63 -6.33 5.41
N LEU A 66 10.33 -5.15 5.93
CA LEU A 66 10.92 -4.64 7.17
C LEU A 66 10.65 -5.57 8.38
N PRO A 67 9.39 -5.88 8.77
CA PRO A 67 9.12 -6.79 9.87
C PRO A 67 9.60 -8.21 9.60
N LEU A 68 9.67 -8.66 8.34
CA LEU A 68 10.24 -9.95 7.99
C LEU A 68 11.75 -10.02 8.28
N ILE A 69 12.53 -9.15 7.63
CA ILE A 69 14.00 -9.24 7.66
C ILE A 69 14.55 -8.82 9.01
N VAL A 70 13.99 -7.77 9.63
CA VAL A 70 14.47 -7.31 10.94
C VAL A 70 14.18 -8.34 12.01
N ALA A 71 13.00 -8.97 12.02
CA ALA A 71 12.70 -10.01 13.02
C ALA A 71 13.63 -11.22 12.87
N LEU A 72 13.91 -11.66 11.63
CA LEU A 72 14.88 -12.73 11.39
C LEU A 72 16.30 -12.35 11.82
N ALA A 73 16.73 -11.11 11.57
CA ALA A 73 18.05 -10.63 12.00
C ALA A 73 18.15 -10.51 13.53
N LEU A 74 17.08 -10.09 14.21
CA LEU A 74 17.05 -10.04 15.67
C LEU A 74 17.18 -11.42 16.32
N VAL A 75 16.65 -12.46 15.69
CA VAL A 75 16.71 -13.85 16.18
C VAL A 75 18.03 -14.52 15.83
N GLY A 76 18.43 -14.47 14.56
CA GLY A 76 19.49 -15.32 14.00
C GLY A 76 20.81 -14.63 13.69
N ALA A 77 20.94 -13.32 13.90
CA ALA A 77 22.16 -12.57 13.62
C ALA A 77 22.62 -11.74 14.83
N GLU A 78 23.85 -11.24 14.74
CA GLU A 78 24.40 -10.31 15.73
C GLU A 78 23.57 -9.01 15.78
N PRO A 79 23.44 -8.36 16.96
CA PRO A 79 22.61 -7.16 17.14
C PRO A 79 22.89 -6.03 16.14
N VAL A 80 24.16 -5.88 15.73
CA VAL A 80 24.57 -4.91 14.70
C VAL A 80 23.83 -5.13 13.39
N TRP A 81 23.64 -6.38 12.95
CA TRP A 81 22.97 -6.67 11.69
C TRP A 81 21.48 -6.37 11.73
N ALA A 82 20.83 -6.56 12.89
CA ALA A 82 19.44 -6.15 13.06
C ALA A 82 19.27 -4.62 12.99
N VAL A 83 20.17 -3.88 13.62
CA VAL A 83 20.20 -2.41 13.54
C VAL A 83 20.43 -1.94 12.11
N VAL A 84 21.41 -2.52 11.41
CA VAL A 84 21.70 -2.20 10.00
C VAL A 84 20.51 -2.52 9.10
N ALA A 85 19.92 -3.71 9.24
CA ALA A 85 18.74 -4.11 8.48
C ALA A 85 17.58 -3.13 8.71
N PHE A 86 17.32 -2.79 9.98
CA PHE A 86 16.27 -1.85 10.33
C PHE A 86 16.50 -0.47 9.67
N PHE A 87 17.71 0.09 9.81
CA PHE A 87 18.05 1.37 9.19
C PHE A 87 17.87 1.36 7.67
N VAL A 88 18.37 0.32 7.00
CA VAL A 88 18.27 0.20 5.54
C VAL A 88 16.81 0.14 5.11
N PHE A 89 16.01 -0.75 5.69
CA PHE A 89 14.61 -0.91 5.30
C PHE A 89 13.75 0.31 5.69
N ALA A 90 13.97 0.91 6.86
CA ALA A 90 13.29 2.13 7.27
C ALA A 90 13.63 3.30 6.34
N ALA A 91 14.91 3.48 5.98
CA ALA A 91 15.32 4.54 5.06
C ALA A 91 14.72 4.36 3.66
N VAL A 92 14.71 3.12 3.14
CA VAL A 92 14.06 2.79 1.87
C VAL A 92 12.56 3.05 1.93
N LEU A 93 11.90 2.71 3.04
CA LEU A 93 10.48 2.97 3.25
C LEU A 93 10.18 4.48 3.29
N VAL A 94 10.97 5.26 4.04
CA VAL A 94 10.87 6.73 4.07
C VAL A 94 11.05 7.31 2.66
N ALA A 95 12.08 6.88 1.93
CA ALA A 95 12.33 7.35 0.57
C ALA A 95 11.16 7.01 -0.37
N ALA A 96 10.58 5.81 -0.25
CA ALA A 96 9.42 5.40 -1.02
C ALA A 96 8.17 6.26 -0.68
N THR A 97 7.92 6.55 0.60
CA THR A 97 6.84 7.45 1.03
C THR A 97 7.02 8.86 0.48
N VAL A 98 8.26 9.39 0.49
CA VAL A 98 8.53 10.70 -0.10
C VAL A 98 8.28 10.71 -1.60
N ASP A 99 8.61 9.64 -2.33
CA ASP A 99 8.31 9.52 -3.76
C ASP A 99 6.80 9.46 -4.02
N THR A 100 6.03 8.70 -3.24
CA THR A 100 4.56 8.63 -3.39
C THR A 100 3.91 9.98 -3.12
N THR A 101 4.29 10.66 -2.04
CA THR A 101 3.77 11.99 -1.71
C THR A 101 4.12 13.01 -2.80
N ARG A 102 5.38 13.04 -3.27
CA ARG A 102 5.81 13.96 -4.35
C ARG A 102 5.03 13.72 -5.64
N ARG A 103 4.74 12.47 -6.01
CA ARG A 103 3.93 12.14 -7.18
C ARG A 103 2.49 12.62 -7.04
N ILE A 104 1.89 12.42 -5.85
CA ILE A 104 0.53 12.90 -5.54
C ILE A 104 0.43 14.41 -5.70
N VAL A 105 1.39 15.15 -5.14
CA VAL A 105 1.42 16.62 -5.22
C VAL A 105 1.64 17.11 -6.66
N ARG A 106 2.57 16.50 -7.40
CA ARG A 106 2.91 16.93 -8.77
C ARG A 106 1.80 16.70 -9.80
N TRP A 107 0.98 15.67 -9.63
CA TRP A 107 -0.08 15.36 -10.60
C TRP A 107 -1.40 16.08 -10.34
N GLY A 108 -1.45 16.92 -9.30
CA GLY A 108 -2.65 17.64 -8.92
C GLY A 108 -3.67 16.71 -8.27
N ALA A 109 -4.11 17.07 -7.07
CA ALA A 109 -5.11 16.34 -6.29
C ALA A 109 -6.52 16.25 -6.95
N THR A 110 -6.68 16.64 -8.22
CA THR A 110 -7.98 16.84 -8.89
C THR A 110 -8.74 15.55 -9.22
N ARG A 111 -8.29 14.37 -8.76
CA ARG A 111 -9.02 13.10 -8.95
C ARG A 111 -8.81 12.00 -7.90
N LYS A 112 -8.26 12.31 -6.70
CA LYS A 112 -8.01 11.27 -5.68
C LYS A 112 -9.09 11.28 -4.60
N SER A 113 -9.71 10.10 -4.41
CA SER A 113 -10.63 9.78 -3.31
C SER A 113 -10.07 10.26 -1.96
N SER A 114 -10.91 10.86 -1.12
CA SER A 114 -10.53 11.39 0.21
C SER A 114 -9.86 10.32 1.09
N ALA A 115 -10.27 9.06 0.94
CA ALA A 115 -9.68 7.91 1.61
C ALA A 115 -8.19 7.73 1.27
N LEU A 116 -7.80 7.99 0.02
CA LEU A 116 -6.42 7.85 -0.43
C LEU A 116 -5.51 8.93 0.17
N THR A 117 -6.03 10.15 0.28
CA THR A 117 -5.31 11.27 0.91
C THR A 117 -5.16 11.04 2.42
N ALA A 118 -6.22 10.57 3.08
CA ALA A 118 -6.15 10.21 4.50
C ALA A 118 -5.14 9.09 4.75
N ASN A 119 -5.12 8.06 3.91
CA ASN A 119 -4.12 7.00 3.98
C ASN A 119 -2.70 7.57 3.80
N GLU A 120 -2.44 8.38 2.79
CA GLU A 120 -1.09 8.96 2.56
C GLU A 120 -0.58 9.74 3.79
N ILE A 121 -1.43 10.57 4.41
CA ILE A 121 -1.07 11.35 5.59
C ILE A 121 -0.77 10.42 6.77
N LEU A 122 -1.70 9.50 7.07
CA LEU A 122 -1.57 8.59 8.20
C LEU A 122 -0.33 7.69 8.05
N THR A 123 -0.14 7.13 6.86
CA THR A 123 1.01 6.29 6.52
C THR A 123 2.31 7.07 6.61
N SER A 124 2.34 8.34 6.16
CA SER A 124 3.53 9.18 6.28
C SER A 124 3.92 9.42 7.74
N LEU A 125 2.95 9.78 8.59
CA LEU A 125 3.18 9.98 10.02
C LEU A 125 3.65 8.69 10.69
N ALA A 126 3.03 7.56 10.36
CA ALA A 126 3.38 6.26 10.91
C ALA A 126 4.77 5.79 10.46
N VAL A 127 5.20 6.11 9.22
CA VAL A 127 6.56 5.83 8.74
C VAL A 127 7.59 6.66 9.50
N VAL A 128 7.29 7.94 9.80
CA VAL A 128 8.19 8.72 10.66
C VAL A 128 8.24 8.13 12.06
N ALA A 129 7.09 7.80 12.65
CA ALA A 129 7.02 7.20 13.98
C ALA A 129 7.80 5.88 14.06
N LEU A 130 7.59 4.94 13.14
CA LEU A 130 8.31 3.66 13.13
C LEU A 130 9.82 3.88 12.99
N ALA A 131 10.26 4.87 12.20
CA ALA A 131 11.66 5.15 11.95
C ALA A 131 12.38 5.85 13.10
N VAL A 132 11.68 6.27 14.15
CA VAL A 132 12.31 6.90 15.34
C VAL A 132 12.06 6.11 16.62
N LEU A 133 11.01 5.29 16.66
CA LEU A 133 10.58 4.53 17.85
C LEU A 133 11.70 3.72 18.54
N PRO A 134 12.56 2.95 17.85
CA PRO A 134 13.58 2.15 18.52
C PRO A 134 14.55 3.02 19.33
N TRP A 135 14.87 4.22 18.83
CA TRP A 135 15.75 5.16 19.52
C TRP A 135 15.05 5.97 20.60
N LEU A 136 13.76 6.26 20.42
CA LEU A 136 12.96 6.91 21.46
C LEU A 136 12.79 6.00 22.69
N LEU A 137 12.68 4.69 22.47
CA LEU A 137 12.46 3.70 23.54
C LEU A 137 13.77 3.16 24.12
N GLY A 138 14.72 2.80 23.26
CA GLY A 138 15.98 2.14 23.64
C GLY A 138 17.23 3.04 23.63
N GLY A 139 17.08 4.33 23.30
CA GLY A 139 18.20 5.26 23.22
C GLY A 139 19.15 4.98 22.05
N TRP A 140 20.46 5.17 22.26
CA TRP A 140 21.47 5.02 21.20
C TRP A 140 21.73 3.57 20.81
N VAL A 141 21.46 2.61 21.70
CA VAL A 141 21.66 1.18 21.47
C VAL A 141 20.37 0.44 21.81
N PRO A 142 19.40 0.40 20.88
CA PRO A 142 18.11 -0.21 21.14
C PRO A 142 18.24 -1.71 21.41
N SER A 143 17.50 -2.19 22.41
CA SER A 143 17.34 -3.61 22.67
C SER A 143 16.38 -4.24 21.67
N ARG A 144 16.31 -5.59 21.64
CA ARG A 144 15.36 -6.32 20.78
C ARG A 144 13.91 -5.86 20.96
N ALA A 145 13.53 -5.57 22.20
CA ALA A 145 12.16 -5.17 22.54
C ALA A 145 11.78 -3.80 21.97
N ASP A 146 12.76 -2.91 21.79
CA ASP A 146 12.54 -1.54 21.32
C ASP A 146 12.19 -1.48 19.83
N PHE A 147 12.56 -2.51 19.06
CA PHE A 147 12.18 -2.63 17.65
C PHE A 147 10.74 -3.09 17.46
N VAL A 148 10.19 -3.87 18.39
CA VAL A 148 8.86 -4.52 18.24
C VAL A 148 7.75 -3.53 17.88
N PRO A 149 7.61 -2.37 18.54
CA PRO A 149 6.59 -1.39 18.17
C PRO A 149 6.69 -0.94 16.71
N SER A 150 7.90 -0.74 16.19
CA SER A 150 8.12 -0.38 14.79
C SER A 150 7.76 -1.51 13.83
N LEU A 151 8.07 -2.78 14.18
CA LEU A 151 7.71 -3.94 13.37
C LEU A 151 6.18 -4.11 13.29
N LEU A 152 5.48 -3.98 14.42
CA LEU A 152 4.03 -4.05 14.48
C LEU A 152 3.37 -2.89 13.72
N LEU A 153 3.92 -1.68 13.87
CA LEU A 153 3.45 -0.51 13.14
C LEU A 153 3.63 -0.68 11.63
N ALA A 154 4.79 -1.20 11.18
CA ALA A 154 5.06 -1.52 9.78
C ALA A 154 4.07 -2.55 9.21
N LEU A 155 3.74 -3.60 9.98
CA LEU A 155 2.71 -4.57 9.61
C LEU A 155 1.34 -3.91 9.44
N ALA A 156 0.92 -3.11 10.43
CA ALA A 156 -0.38 -2.44 10.42
C ALA A 156 -0.52 -1.50 9.21
N ILE A 157 0.48 -0.63 8.96
CA ILE A 157 0.42 0.30 7.84
C ILE A 157 0.55 -0.40 6.48
N GLY A 158 1.33 -1.49 6.40
CA GLY A 158 1.40 -2.33 5.21
C GLY A 158 0.03 -2.91 4.87
N PHE A 159 -0.68 -3.41 5.89
CA PHE A 159 -2.02 -3.97 5.76
C PHE A 159 -3.05 -2.92 5.33
N THR A 160 -3.12 -1.79 6.04
CA THR A 160 -4.05 -0.71 5.69
C THR A 160 -3.76 -0.14 4.30
N SER A 161 -2.49 -0.01 3.92
CA SER A 161 -2.12 0.45 2.57
C SER A 161 -2.49 -0.58 1.50
N THR A 162 -2.33 -1.88 1.78
CA THR A 162 -2.78 -2.96 0.89
C THR A 162 -4.29 -2.86 0.63
N ALA A 163 -5.09 -2.73 1.69
CA ALA A 163 -6.54 -2.57 1.58
C ALA A 163 -6.91 -1.31 0.78
N THR A 164 -6.20 -0.19 1.02
CA THR A 164 -6.42 1.06 0.30
C THR A 164 -6.10 0.95 -1.19
N VAL A 165 -5.01 0.26 -1.55
CA VAL A 165 -4.66 -0.02 -2.95
C VAL A 165 -5.77 -0.85 -3.61
N ILE A 166 -6.24 -1.91 -2.95
CA ILE A 166 -7.32 -2.77 -3.47
C ILE A 166 -8.61 -1.96 -3.68
N MET A 167 -9.04 -1.20 -2.68
CA MET A 167 -10.24 -0.35 -2.80
C MET A 167 -10.11 0.67 -3.91
N SER A 168 -8.93 1.29 -4.07
CA SER A 168 -8.70 2.25 -5.15
C SER A 168 -8.79 1.65 -6.56
N VAL A 169 -8.52 0.35 -6.71
CA VAL A 169 -8.71 -0.37 -7.98
C VAL A 169 -10.20 -0.57 -8.24
N PHE A 170 -10.98 -1.00 -7.25
CA PHE A 170 -12.43 -1.16 -7.38
C PHE A 170 -13.14 0.16 -7.71
N ASP A 171 -12.80 1.25 -7.00
CA ASP A 171 -13.35 2.58 -7.26
C ASP A 171 -13.06 3.05 -8.71
N ALA A 172 -11.89 2.70 -9.26
CA ALA A 172 -11.50 3.07 -10.62
C ALA A 172 -12.28 2.29 -11.69
N GLU A 173 -12.65 1.03 -11.42
CA GLU A 173 -13.48 0.22 -12.30
C GLU A 173 -14.93 0.73 -12.35
N GLU A 174 -15.48 1.14 -11.20
CA GLU A 174 -16.85 1.69 -11.12
C GLU A 174 -17.01 2.99 -11.93
N MET A 175 -16.01 3.89 -11.85
CA MET A 175 -16.02 5.14 -12.64
C MET A 175 -15.85 4.93 -14.16
N SER A 176 -15.35 3.77 -14.59
CA SER A 176 -15.10 3.45 -16.00
C SER A 176 -16.27 2.73 -16.67
N ALA A 177 -17.33 2.38 -15.93
CA ALA A 177 -18.52 1.77 -16.49
C ALA A 177 -19.26 2.77 -17.40
N PRO A 178 -19.60 2.41 -18.65
CA PRO A 178 -20.31 3.31 -19.56
C PRO A 178 -21.68 3.66 -18.98
N ALA A 179 -22.04 4.95 -19.01
CA ALA A 179 -23.36 5.41 -18.61
C ALA A 179 -24.45 4.64 -19.39
N PRO A 180 -25.56 4.24 -18.75
CA PRO A 180 -26.65 3.58 -19.45
C PRO A 180 -27.09 4.47 -20.62
N GLU A 181 -27.07 3.91 -21.82
CA GLU A 181 -27.47 4.58 -23.06
C GLU A 181 -28.85 5.21 -22.84
N PRO A 182 -29.01 6.54 -23.01
CA PRO A 182 -30.29 7.19 -22.81
C PRO A 182 -31.28 6.52 -23.76
N ALA A 183 -32.33 5.92 -23.18
CA ALA A 183 -33.37 5.21 -23.90
C ALA A 183 -33.79 6.02 -25.13
N ALA A 184 -33.55 5.47 -26.32
CA ALA A 184 -33.83 6.14 -27.57
C ALA A 184 -35.27 6.69 -27.55
N PRO A 185 -35.51 7.95 -27.92
CA PRO A 185 -36.86 8.50 -27.92
C PRO A 185 -37.73 7.64 -28.83
N SER A 186 -38.81 7.10 -28.25
CA SER A 186 -39.81 6.36 -29.01
C SER A 186 -40.25 7.25 -30.17
N ARG A 187 -39.98 6.80 -31.40
CA ARG A 187 -40.41 7.50 -32.61
C ARG A 187 -41.93 7.56 -32.60
N GLY A 188 -42.46 8.70 -32.15
CA GLY A 188 -43.86 9.06 -32.27
C GLY A 188 -44.28 8.96 -33.72
N SER A 189 -45.26 8.11 -33.97
CA SER A 189 -45.98 7.96 -35.23
C SER A 189 -46.78 9.23 -35.53
N ALA A 190 -46.13 10.22 -36.15
CA ALA A 190 -46.77 11.40 -36.69
C ALA A 190 -46.83 11.35 -38.22
N THR A 191 -47.67 10.47 -38.78
CA THR A 191 -47.93 10.47 -40.24
C THR A 191 -49.03 11.48 -40.57
N ARG A 192 -48.59 12.73 -40.68
CA ARG A 192 -48.92 13.75 -41.69
C ARG A 192 -50.33 13.77 -42.31
N ARG A 193 -51.07 14.81 -41.89
CA ARG A 193 -52.24 15.41 -42.56
C ARG A 193 -51.86 16.05 -43.92
N ARG A 194 -52.82 16.06 -44.85
CA ARG A 194 -53.01 16.88 -46.07
C ARG A 194 -52.56 16.30 -47.43
N ARG A 195 -53.56 16.06 -48.30
CA ARG A 195 -53.80 16.82 -49.55
C ARG A 195 -55.23 16.57 -50.08
N ARG A 196 -56.02 17.64 -50.21
CA ARG A 196 -57.15 17.76 -51.15
C ARG A 196 -56.61 18.27 -52.50
N PRO A 197 -57.27 17.96 -53.60
CA PRO A 197 -58.05 19.00 -54.31
C PRO A 197 -59.56 18.77 -54.13
#